data_AF-A0A067BLE4-F1
#
_entry.id   AF-A0A067BLE4-F1
#
_cell.length_a   1.000
_cell.length_b   1.000
_cell.length_c   1.000
_cell.angle_alpha   90.00
_cell.angle_beta   90.00
_cell.angle_gamma   90.00
#
_symmetry.space_group_name_H-M   'P 1'
#
loop_
_entity.id
_entity.type
_entity.pdbx_description
1 polymer ?
#
loop_
_entity_poly.entity_id
_entity_poly.type
_entity_poly.pdbx_seq_one_letter_code
_entity_poly.pdbx_strand_id
1 'polypeptide(L)'
;MNAKVLRYCAFPGLRYVLCVFVSPDMEMRRCKLFSRTNNELEGEAPGLVKPIPITAATRIVLDGRRLLALPDVLVLSERFPAEVSLNLHSILEDALLYDED
;
A
#
# COMPACT_ATOMS: atom_id res chain seq x y z
N MET A 1 -4.34 -13.17 -0.71
CA MET A 1 -4.33 -11.77 -0.24
C MET A 1 -5.45 -11.48 0.77
N ASN A 2 -6.71 -11.79 0.46
CA ASN A 2 -7.89 -11.30 1.20
C ASN A 2 -7.93 -11.67 2.71
N ALA A 3 -7.66 -12.92 3.09
CA ALA A 3 -7.67 -13.33 4.50
C ALA A 3 -6.58 -12.63 5.34
N LYS A 4 -5.42 -12.32 4.73
CA LYS A 4 -4.35 -11.57 5.40
C LYS A 4 -4.76 -10.12 5.64
N VAL A 5 -5.47 -9.49 4.70
CA VAL A 5 -6.00 -8.12 4.87
C VAL A 5 -6.88 -8.06 6.12
N LEU A 6 -7.86 -8.97 6.25
CA LEU A 6 -8.76 -8.98 7.41
C LEU A 6 -8.01 -9.20 8.73
N ARG A 7 -6.98 -10.05 8.75
CA ARG A 7 -6.12 -10.24 9.93
C ARG A 7 -5.35 -8.97 10.30
N TYR A 8 -4.77 -8.30 9.31
CA TYR A 8 -4.04 -7.04 9.56
C TYR A 8 -4.98 -5.90 9.95
N CYS A 9 -6.22 -5.89 9.46
CA CYS A 9 -7.25 -4.97 9.90
C CYS A 9 -7.67 -5.19 11.36
N ALA A 10 -7.31 -6.30 12.01
CA ALA A 10 -7.56 -6.45 13.44
C ALA A 10 -6.64 -5.55 14.30
N PHE A 11 -5.49 -5.10 13.76
CA PHE A 11 -4.58 -4.23 14.51
C PHE A 11 -5.10 -2.79 14.58
N PRO A 12 -5.22 -2.20 15.78
CA PRO A 12 -5.63 -0.81 15.93
C PRO A 12 -4.55 0.13 15.39
N GLY A 13 -4.99 1.26 14.82
CA GLY A 13 -4.08 2.31 14.32
C GLY A 13 -3.49 2.05 12.93
N LEU A 14 -3.62 0.85 12.37
CA LEU A 14 -3.19 0.56 11.01
C LEU A 14 -4.08 1.28 9.98
N ARG A 15 -3.46 2.14 9.16
CA ARG A 15 -4.17 3.00 8.18
C ARG A 15 -4.22 2.44 6.77
N TYR A 16 -3.21 1.68 6.37
CA TYR A 16 -3.11 1.12 5.03
C TYR A 16 -2.64 -0.33 5.07
N VAL A 17 -3.21 -1.18 4.21
CA VAL A 17 -2.69 -2.52 3.90
C VAL A 17 -2.38 -2.55 2.41
N LEU A 18 -1.09 -2.53 2.07
CA LEU A 18 -0.64 -2.80 0.71
C LEU A 18 -0.29 -4.28 0.57
N CYS A 19 -1.10 -5.02 -0.19
CA CYS A 19 -0.79 -6.39 -0.54
C CYS A 19 -0.08 -6.41 -1.89
N VAL A 20 1.14 -6.95 -1.93
CA VAL A 20 1.90 -7.20 -3.15
C VAL A 20 1.99 -8.71 -3.36
N PHE A 21 1.78 -9.14 -4.60
CA PHE A 21 2.01 -10.50 -5.05
C PHE A 21 2.94 -10.46 -6.25
N VAL A 22 3.99 -11.25 -6.19
CA VAL A 22 4.94 -11.44 -7.28
C VAL A 22 5.16 -12.94 -7.44
N SER A 23 5.05 -13.44 -8.66
CA SER A 23 5.39 -14.84 -8.97
C SER A 23 6.89 -15.06 -8.92
N PRO A 24 7.37 -16.30 -8.70
CA PRO A 24 8.81 -16.60 -8.64
C PRO A 24 9.58 -16.23 -9.91
N ASP A 25 8.95 -16.34 -11.07
CA ASP A 25 9.49 -15.95 -12.37
C ASP A 25 9.33 -14.45 -12.67
N MET A 26 8.78 -13.67 -11.73
CA MET A 26 8.52 -12.24 -11.85
C MET A 26 7.59 -11.83 -13.01
N GLU A 27 6.99 -12.77 -13.73
CA GLU A 27 6.06 -12.47 -14.84
C GLU A 27 4.73 -11.89 -14.34
N MET A 28 4.26 -12.36 -13.18
CA MET A 28 3.02 -11.91 -12.57
C MET A 28 3.27 -11.04 -11.34
N ARG A 29 3.20 -9.72 -11.54
CA ARG A 29 3.30 -8.72 -10.48
C ARG A 29 1.95 -8.02 -10.31
N ARG A 30 1.33 -8.12 -9.13
CA ARG A 30 0.01 -7.54 -8.85
C ARG A 30 -0.06 -6.98 -7.45
N CYS A 31 -0.84 -5.93 -7.25
CA CYS A 31 -1.10 -5.35 -5.94
C CYS A 31 -2.58 -5.11 -5.66
N LYS A 32 -2.91 -4.98 -4.37
CA LYS A 32 -4.15 -4.39 -3.88
C LYS A 32 -3.79 -3.43 -2.74
N LEU A 33 -4.30 -2.21 -2.79
CA LEU A 33 -4.20 -1.25 -1.71
C LEU A 33 -5.54 -1.16 -0.99
N PHE A 34 -5.49 -1.20 0.34
CA PHE A 34 -6.65 -0.98 1.18
C PHE A 34 -6.36 0.14 2.17
N SER A 35 -7.36 0.98 2.40
CA SER A 35 -7.31 2.09 3.33
C SER A 35 -8.25 1.84 4.51
N ARG A 36 -7.93 2.42 5.67
CA ARG A 36 -8.72 2.26 6.90
C ARG A 36 -8.87 3.56 7.67
N THR A 37 -10.09 3.84 8.10
CA THR A 37 -10.43 4.96 8.97
C THR A 37 -11.29 4.46 10.11
N ASN A 38 -11.04 4.97 11.33
CA ASN A 38 -11.74 4.55 12.55
C ASN A 38 -11.77 3.02 12.76
N ASN A 39 -10.67 2.35 12.40
CA ASN A 39 -10.52 0.89 12.42
C ASN A 39 -11.42 0.10 11.46
N GLU A 40 -12.11 0.77 10.54
CA GLU A 40 -12.94 0.13 9.51
C GLU A 40 -12.24 0.20 8.14
N LEU A 41 -12.50 -0.80 7.29
CA LEU A 41 -12.00 -0.83 5.92
C LEU A 41 -12.81 0.13 5.05
N GLU A 42 -12.14 0.97 4.28
CA GLU A 42 -12.79 1.83 3.30
C GLU A 42 -13.08 1.06 2.01
N GLY A 43 -14.26 1.30 1.44
CA GLY A 43 -14.65 0.75 0.14
C GLY A 43 -15.12 -0.71 0.18
N GLU A 44 -14.86 -1.44 -0.90
CA GLU A 44 -15.34 -2.80 -1.06
C GLU A 44 -14.60 -3.81 -0.15
N ALA A 45 -15.29 -4.90 0.19
CA ALA A 45 -14.68 -6.01 0.91
C ALA A 45 -13.47 -6.58 0.13
N PRO A 46 -12.40 -7.08 0.79
CA PRO A 46 -11.18 -7.52 0.12
C PRO A 46 -11.37 -8.61 -0.96
N GLY A 47 -12.45 -9.38 -0.84
CA GLY A 47 -12.87 -10.40 -1.81
C GLY A 47 -13.29 -9.83 -3.17
N LEU A 48 -13.85 -8.63 -3.19
CA LEU A 48 -14.44 -7.99 -4.37
C LEU A 48 -13.43 -7.11 -5.11
N VAL A 49 -12.48 -6.51 -4.38
CA VAL A 49 -11.40 -5.69 -4.98
C VAL A 49 -10.53 -6.56 -5.88
N LYS A 50 -10.49 -6.24 -7.18
CA LYS A 50 -9.62 -6.94 -8.14
C LYS A 50 -8.16 -6.51 -7.98
N PRO A 51 -7.18 -7.44 -8.04
CA PRO A 51 -5.77 -7.06 -8.06
C PRO A 51 -5.44 -6.25 -9.32
N ILE A 52 -4.57 -5.25 -9.17
CA ILE A 52 -4.10 -4.40 -10.26
C ILE A 52 -2.70 -4.86 -10.66
N PRO A 53 -2.36 -4.96 -11.96
CA PRO A 53 -1.00 -5.20 -12.41
C PRO A 53 -0.01 -4.12 -11.92
N ILE A 54 1.18 -4.53 -11.53
CA ILE A 54 2.27 -3.61 -11.21
C ILE A 54 3.07 -3.36 -12.49
N THR A 55 3.06 -2.13 -12.97
CA THR A 55 3.72 -1.65 -14.19
C THR A 55 4.52 -0.38 -13.86
N ALA A 56 5.35 0.11 -14.78
CA ALA A 56 6.08 1.36 -14.61
C ALA A 56 5.18 2.58 -14.30
N ALA A 57 3.90 2.53 -14.67
CA ALA A 57 2.92 3.58 -14.36
C ALA A 57 2.24 3.40 -13.00
N THR A 58 2.40 2.25 -12.34
CA THR A 58 1.70 1.93 -11.09
C THR A 58 2.30 2.71 -9.93
N ARG A 59 1.58 3.74 -9.49
CA ARG A 59 1.92 4.54 -8.30
C ARG A 59 0.95 4.25 -7.16
N ILE A 60 1.49 3.96 -5.99
CA ILE A 60 0.72 3.91 -4.74
C ILE A 60 0.83 5.27 -4.08
N VAL A 61 -0.29 5.95 -3.89
CA VAL A 61 -0.34 7.26 -3.23
C VAL A 61 -0.96 7.08 -1.86
N LEU A 62 -0.26 7.54 -0.84
CA LEU A 62 -0.65 7.47 0.56
C LEU A 62 -0.77 8.88 1.13
N ASP A 63 -1.78 9.11 1.96
CA ASP A 63 -1.95 10.38 2.63
C ASP A 63 -0.92 10.50 3.76
N GLY A 64 -0.12 11.57 3.71
CA GLY A 64 0.96 11.81 4.66
C GLY A 64 0.49 12.07 6.09
N ARG A 65 -0.68 12.70 6.27
CA ARG A 65 -1.28 12.90 7.60
C ARG A 65 -1.68 11.55 8.20
N ARG A 66 -2.32 10.70 7.40
CA ARG A 66 -2.71 9.35 7.83
C ARG A 66 -1.49 8.52 8.19
N LEU A 67 -0.40 8.61 7.42
CA LEU A 67 0.87 7.93 7.75
C LEU A 67 1.47 8.39 9.08
N LEU A 68 1.39 9.69 9.39
CA LEU A 68 1.87 10.24 10.66
C LEU A 68 0.84 10.12 11.80
N ALA A 69 -0.30 9.49 11.56
CA ALA A 69 -1.43 9.40 12.50
C ALA A 69 -1.88 10.76 13.06
N LEU A 70 -1.77 11.83 12.25
CA LEU A 70 -2.16 13.18 12.63
C LEU A 70 -3.68 13.37 12.49
N PRO A 71 -4.34 14.10 13.40
CA PRO A 71 -5.70 14.59 13.20
C PRO A 71 -5.79 15.56 12.01
N ASP A 72 -6.96 15.60 11.36
CA ASP A 72 -7.20 16.46 10.18
C ASP A 72 -7.03 17.96 10.47
N VAL A 73 -7.22 18.36 11.72
CA VAL A 73 -7.11 19.76 12.19
C VAL A 73 -5.66 20.22 12.37
N LEU A 74 -4.69 19.30 12.42
CA LEU A 74 -3.29 19.68 12.55
C LEU A 74 -2.69 19.99 11.17
N VAL A 75 -1.94 21.10 11.14
CA VAL A 75 -1.13 21.47 9.97
C VAL A 75 -0.02 20.43 9.82
N LEU A 76 0.09 19.87 8.62
CA LEU A 76 1.17 18.96 8.29
C LEU A 76 2.49 19.75 8.27
N SER A 77 3.56 19.20 8.85
CA SER A 77 4.87 19.85 8.79
C SER A 77 5.27 20.13 7.34
N GLU A 78 5.81 21.31 7.06
CA GLU A 78 6.32 21.67 5.72
C GLU A 78 7.38 20.68 5.19
N ARG A 79 8.03 19.95 6.10
CA ARG A 79 9.07 18.97 5.76
C ARG A 79 8.53 17.58 5.45
N PHE A 80 7.23 17.33 5.63
CA PHE A 80 6.61 16.05 5.30
C PHE A 80 5.56 16.26 4.20
N PRO A 81 5.60 15.49 3.09
CA PRO A 81 4.72 15.73 1.98
C PRO A 81 3.27 15.35 2.32
N ALA A 82 2.31 16.10 1.77
CA ALA A 82 0.89 15.80 1.90
C ALA A 82 0.53 14.42 1.32
N GLU A 83 1.21 14.02 0.26
CA GLU A 83 1.09 12.73 -0.37
C GLU A 83 2.46 12.05 -0.47
N VAL A 84 2.54 10.81 0.00
CA VAL A 84 3.71 9.95 -0.19
C VAL A 84 3.41 9.00 -1.33
N SER A 85 4.17 9.12 -2.42
CA SER A 85 4.03 8.24 -3.59
C SER A 85 5.13 7.18 -3.62
N LEU A 86 4.72 5.93 -3.82
CA LEU A 86 5.63 4.79 -3.99
C LEU A 86 5.50 4.26 -5.42
N ASN A 87 6.63 4.14 -6.11
CA ASN A 87 6.72 3.45 -7.39
C ASN A 87 7.06 1.98 -7.14
N LEU A 88 6.04 1.11 -7.16
CA LEU A 88 6.23 -0.30 -6.87
C LEU A 88 7.04 -1.03 -7.94
N HIS A 89 6.99 -0.58 -9.20
CA HIS A 89 7.73 -1.22 -10.27
C HIS A 89 9.23 -1.04 -10.05
N SER A 90 9.70 0.19 -9.83
CA SER A 90 11.12 0.45 -9.57
C SER A 90 11.62 -0.25 -8.30
N ILE A 91 10.82 -0.29 -7.22
CA ILE A 91 11.20 -1.02 -6.00
C ILE A 91 11.41 -2.52 -6.28
N LEU A 92 10.56 -3.11 -7.13
CA LEU A 92 10.71 -4.53 -7.50
C LEU A 92 11.88 -4.77 -8.46
N GLU A 93 12.21 -3.81 -9.33
CA GLU A 93 13.40 -3.89 -10.18
C GLU A 93 14.67 -3.80 -9.35
N ASP A 94 14.74 -2.87 -8.40
CA ASP A 94 15.88 -2.74 -7.49
C ASP A 94 16.08 -4.00 -6.66
N ALA A 95 14.99 -4.60 -6.16
CA ALA A 95 15.07 -5.84 -5.38
C ALA A 95 15.67 -7.02 -6.17
N LEU A 96 15.49 -7.08 -7.49
CA LEU A 96 16.09 -8.11 -8.33
C LEU A 96 17.61 -7.98 -8.44
N LEU A 97 18.12 -6.76 -8.38
CA LEU A 97 19.56 -6.51 -8.49
C LEU A 97 20.34 -7.00 -7.26
N TYR A 98 19.66 -7.17 -6.12
CA TYR A 98 20.29 -7.63 -4.86
C TYR A 98 20.20 -9.14 -4.63
N ASP A 99 19.43 -9.89 -5.43
CA ASP A 99 19.34 -11.36 -5.35
C ASP A 99 20.45 -12.06 -6.18
N GLU A 100 21.27 -11.31 -6.92
CA GLU A 100 22.38 -11.82 -7.73
C GLU A 100 23.77 -11.76 -7.05
N ASP A 101 23.86 -11.35 -5.77
CA ASP A 101 25.09 -11.31 -4.95
C ASP A 101 25.21 -12.49 -3.95
#